data_AF-A0A9J6GQG1-F1
#
_entry.id   AF-A0A9J6GQG1-F1
#
_cell.length_a   1.000
_cell.length_b   1.000
_cell.length_c   1.000
_cell.angle_alpha   90.00
_cell.angle_beta   90.00
_cell.angle_gamma   90.00
#
_symmetry.space_group_name_H-M   'P 1'
#
loop_
_entity.id
_entity.type
_entity.pdbx_description
1 polymer ?
#
loop_
_entity_poly.entity_id
_entity_poly.type
_entity_poly.pdbx_seq_one_letter_code
_entity_poly.pdbx_strand_id
1 'polypeptide(L)'
;MYCAYATILDYVAFRDTENGSWFISAIYNVFRQHAATTDLEGLMLKVTDEVMQHTTSKGEMQTTNPNLVGWRKKLYFNPGH
;
A
#
# COMPACT_ATOMS: atom_id res chain seq x y z
N MET A 1 16.25 0.39 4.81
CA MET A 1 15.00 -0.21 5.33
C MET A 1 13.82 0.55 4.75
N TYR A 2 12.83 -0.16 4.25
CA TYR A 2 11.56 0.41 3.79
C TYR A 2 10.46 -0.10 4.73
N CYS A 3 9.79 0.79 5.44
CA CYS A 3 8.72 0.44 6.36
C CYS A 3 7.43 1.16 5.92
N ALA A 4 6.42 0.40 5.52
CA ALA A 4 5.14 0.97 5.10
C ALA A 4 4.11 0.83 6.22
N TYR A 5 3.56 1.95 6.68
CA TYR A 5 2.46 1.96 7.63
C TYR A 5 1.13 2.10 6.88
N ALA A 6 0.12 1.36 7.33
CA ALA A 6 -1.22 1.40 6.74
C ALA A 6 -1.90 2.77 6.87
N THR A 7 -1.51 3.54 7.90
CA THR A 7 -2.05 4.87 8.20
C THR A 7 -0.98 5.78 8.81
N ILE A 8 -1.25 7.07 8.84
CA ILE A 8 -0.48 8.08 9.58
C ILE A 8 -0.75 8.00 11.08
N LEU A 9 0.13 8.60 11.88
CA LEU A 9 0.02 8.65 13.35
C LEU A 9 -1.31 9.29 13.76
N ASP A 10 -1.96 8.74 14.79
CA ASP A 10 -3.26 9.17 15.33
C ASP A 10 -4.48 8.95 14.43
N TYR A 11 -4.32 8.21 13.31
CA TYR A 11 -5.43 7.81 12.44
C TYR A 11 -5.64 6.30 12.47
N VAL A 12 -6.80 5.86 11.97
CA VAL A 12 -7.23 4.45 11.99
C VAL A 12 -6.96 3.79 10.65
N ALA A 13 -6.44 2.56 10.69
CA ALA A 13 -6.40 1.68 9.52
C ALA A 13 -7.70 0.88 9.43
N PHE A 14 -8.48 1.12 8.38
CA PHE A 14 -9.78 0.50 8.19
C PHE A 14 -9.68 -0.95 7.71
N ARG A 15 -10.71 -1.71 8.08
CA ARG A 15 -10.88 -3.11 7.73
C ARG A 15 -12.34 -3.38 7.44
N ASP A 16 -12.58 -4.06 6.34
CA ASP A 16 -13.86 -4.63 5.98
C ASP A 16 -13.99 -6.06 6.54
N THR A 17 -15.20 -6.47 6.91
CA THR A 17 -15.45 -7.80 7.46
C THR A 17 -15.31 -8.91 6.44
N GLU A 18 -15.59 -8.63 5.16
CA GLU A 18 -15.54 -9.60 4.07
C GLU A 18 -14.20 -9.51 3.33
N ASN A 19 -13.74 -8.29 3.03
CA ASN A 19 -12.59 -8.04 2.16
C ASN A 19 -11.26 -7.84 2.91
N GLY A 20 -11.29 -7.79 4.25
CA GLY A 20 -10.10 -7.59 5.07
C GLY A 20 -9.63 -6.13 5.11
N SER A 21 -8.35 -5.92 5.44
CA SER A 21 -7.80 -4.56 5.61
C SER A 21 -7.66 -3.88 4.26
N TRP A 22 -8.09 -2.62 4.15
CA TRP A 22 -7.96 -1.85 2.91
C TRP A 22 -6.52 -1.81 2.42
N PHE A 23 -5.57 -1.63 3.35
CA PHE A 23 -4.15 -1.57 3.02
C PHE A 23 -3.58 -2.91 2.50
N ILE A 24 -3.89 -4.02 3.18
CA ILE A 24 -3.37 -5.33 2.78
C ILE A 24 -4.01 -5.80 1.47
N SER A 25 -5.30 -5.54 1.28
CA SER A 25 -6.00 -5.88 0.04
C SER A 25 -5.44 -5.08 -1.13
N ALA A 26 -5.15 -3.79 -0.95
CA ALA A 26 -4.47 -2.97 -1.94
C ALA A 26 -3.06 -3.47 -2.25
N ILE A 27 -2.26 -3.84 -1.24
CA ILE A 27 -0.94 -4.46 -1.46
C ILE A 27 -1.08 -5.70 -2.35
N TYR A 28 -2.00 -6.60 -2.01
CA TYR A 28 -2.20 -7.83 -2.78
C TYR A 28 -2.58 -7.53 -4.23
N ASN A 29 -3.55 -6.66 -4.46
CA ASN A 29 -4.04 -6.31 -5.79
C ASN A 29 -2.95 -5.68 -6.65
N VAL A 30 -2.26 -4.66 -6.13
CA VAL A 30 -1.19 -3.95 -6.86
C VAL A 30 -0.01 -4.87 -7.13
N PHE A 31 0.45 -5.64 -6.15
CA PHE A 31 1.64 -6.48 -6.31
C PHE A 31 1.36 -7.61 -7.30
N ARG A 32 0.18 -8.24 -7.22
CA ARG A 32 -0.25 -9.25 -8.20
C ARG A 32 -0.18 -8.72 -9.63
N GLN A 33 -0.56 -7.46 -9.85
CA GLN A 33 -0.67 -6.88 -11.19
C GLN A 33 0.64 -6.27 -11.72
N HIS A 34 1.48 -5.73 -10.84
CA HIS A 34 2.57 -4.84 -11.24
C HIS A 34 3.96 -5.25 -10.75
N ALA A 35 4.09 -6.25 -9.86
CA ALA A 35 5.39 -6.60 -9.28
C ALA A 35 6.44 -7.11 -10.29
N ALA A 36 5.99 -7.55 -11.47
CA ALA A 36 6.87 -7.96 -12.57
C ALA A 36 7.59 -6.79 -13.26
N THR A 37 6.99 -5.60 -13.25
CA THR A 37 7.43 -4.47 -14.10
C THR A 37 7.75 -3.20 -13.32
N THR A 38 7.42 -3.15 -12.03
CA THR A 38 7.47 -1.92 -11.23
C THR A 38 8.28 -2.12 -9.96
N ASP A 39 9.12 -1.14 -9.63
CA ASP A 39 9.90 -1.15 -8.40
C ASP A 39 9.02 -0.92 -7.16
N LEU A 40 9.51 -1.31 -5.98
CA LEU A 40 8.77 -1.23 -4.72
C LEU A 40 8.20 0.16 -4.42
N GLU A 41 8.93 1.24 -4.73
CA GLU A 41 8.43 2.60 -4.49
C GLU A 41 7.23 2.90 -5.39
N GLY A 42 7.32 2.56 -6.67
CA GLY A 42 6.21 2.66 -7.60
C GLY A 42 5.01 1.78 -7.23
N LEU A 43 5.25 0.58 -6.72
CA LEU A 43 4.19 -0.30 -6.22
C LEU A 43 3.48 0.34 -5.01
N MET A 44 4.23 0.84 -4.04
CA MET A 44 3.62 1.43 -2.84
C MET A 44 2.90 2.76 -3.09
N LEU A 45 3.31 3.53 -4.11
CA LEU A 45 2.54 4.67 -4.59
C LEU A 45 1.16 4.22 -5.11
N LYS A 46 1.11 3.19 -5.95
CA LYS A 46 -0.15 2.62 -6.44
C LYS A 46 -1.02 2.05 -5.32
N VAL A 47 -0.42 1.41 -4.32
CA VAL A 47 -1.14 0.95 -3.13
C VAL A 47 -1.78 2.12 -2.40
N THR A 48 -1.08 3.25 -2.30
CA THR A 48 -1.63 4.47 -1.69
C THR A 48 -2.81 5.00 -2.49
N ASP A 49 -2.68 5.08 -3.82
CA ASP A 49 -3.77 5.51 -4.70
C ASP A 49 -5.01 4.60 -4.59
N GLU A 50 -4.82 3.28 -4.45
CA GLU A 50 -5.92 2.33 -4.27
C GLU A 50 -6.59 2.51 -2.89
N VAL A 51 -5.81 2.65 -1.81
CA VAL A 51 -6.34 2.89 -0.46
C VAL A 51 -7.14 4.19 -0.39
N MET A 52 -6.67 5.25 -1.06
CA MET A 52 -7.33 6.57 -1.07
C MET A 52 -8.66 6.58 -1.84
N GLN A 53 -8.95 5.57 -2.67
CA GLN A 53 -10.25 5.43 -3.33
C GLN A 53 -11.34 4.91 -2.40
N HIS A 54 -10.97 4.33 -1.25
CA HIS A 54 -11.92 3.89 -0.26
C HIS A 54 -12.40 5.05 0.61
N THR A 55 -13.66 4.98 1.01
CA THR A 55 -14.27 5.93 1.94
C THR A 55 -15.31 5.18 2.77
N THR A 56 -15.35 5.44 4.08
CA THR A 56 -16.37 4.82 4.95
C THR A 56 -17.74 5.44 4.65
N SER A 57 -18.81 4.81 5.14
CA SER A 57 -20.17 5.38 5.05
C SER A 57 -20.31 6.74 5.75
N LYS A 58 -19.36 7.11 6.62
CA LYS A 58 -19.29 8.40 7.30
C LYS A 58 -18.37 9.42 6.61
N GLY A 59 -17.80 9.07 5.46
CA GLY A 59 -16.88 9.96 4.74
C GLY A 59 -15.43 9.91 5.23
N GLU A 60 -15.05 8.94 6.06
CA GLU A 60 -13.68 8.82 6.56
C GLU A 60 -12.80 8.14 5.51
N MET A 61 -11.58 8.64 5.37
CA MET A 61 -10.60 8.16 4.39
C MET A 61 -9.34 7.65 5.09
N GLN A 62 -8.54 6.88 4.35
CA GLN A 62 -7.25 6.39 4.80
C GLN A 62 -6.17 6.79 3.81
N THR A 63 -4.98 7.07 4.31
CA THR A 63 -3.78 7.27 3.50
C THR A 63 -2.63 6.49 4.10
N THR A 64 -1.70 6.01 3.29
CA THR A 64 -0.56 5.22 3.77
C THR A 64 0.62 6.13 4.13
N ASN A 65 1.55 5.62 4.94
CA ASN A 65 2.74 6.37 5.33
C ASN A 65 4.00 5.50 5.15
N PRO A 66 4.68 5.57 4.01
CA PRO A 66 5.96 4.89 3.81
C PRO A 66 7.12 5.67 4.44
N ASN A 67 7.91 5.01 5.28
CA ASN A 67 9.14 5.51 5.89
C ASN A 67 10.37 4.82 5.29
N LEU A 68 11.26 5.60 4.69
CA LEU A 68 12.44 5.14 3.97
C LEU A 68 13.70 5.54 4.75
N VAL A 69 14.32 4.57 5.42
CA VAL A 69 15.55 4.78 6.19
C VAL A 69 16.75 4.22 5.43
N GLY A 70 17.58 5.11 4.87
CA GLY A 70 18.77 4.72 4.10
C GLY A 70 18.46 3.94 2.83
N TRP A 71 17.23 4.06 2.30
CA TRP A 71 16.81 3.46 1.04
C TRP A 71 17.45 4.21 -0.13
N ARG A 72 18.27 3.52 -0.95
CA ARG A 72 19.13 4.16 -1.96
C ARG A 72 19.10 3.50 -3.33
N LYS A 73 18.42 2.37 -3.48
CA LYS A 73 18.35 1.60 -4.72
C LYS A 73 16.92 1.12 -4.94
N LYS A 74 16.53 1.02 -6.20
CA LYS A 74 15.26 0.42 -6.60
C LYS A 74 15.27 -1.07 -6.28
N LEU A 75 14.15 -1.56 -5.76
CA LEU A 75 13.91 -2.98 -5.53
C LEU A 75 12.85 -3.46 -6.51
N TYR A 76 13.19 -4.44 -7.35
CA TYR A 76 12.26 -5.15 -8.21
C TYR A 76 12.07 -6.57 -7.67
N PHE A 77 10.85 -7.10 -7.76
CA PHE A 77 10.52 -8.42 -7.22
C PHE A 77 10.84 -9.56 -8.19
N ASN A 78 10.84 -9.30 -9.50
CA ASN A 78 11.11 -10.28 -10.55
C ASN A 78 10.37 -11.64 -10.37
N PRO A 79 9.05 -11.65 -10.11
CA PRO A 79 8.30 -12.89 -9.97
C PRO A 79 8.30 -13.71 -11.27
N GLY A 80 8.52 -15.02 -11.15
CA GLY A 80 8.44 -15.96 -12.28
C GLY A 80 9.64 -15.95 -13.22
N HIS A 81 10.73 -15.29 -12.84
CA HIS A 81 12.00 -15.34 -13.56
C HIS A 81 12.94 -16.43 -13.01
#